data_AF-A0A835H0X9-F1
#
_entry.id   AF-A0A835H0X9-F1
#
_cell.length_a   1.000
_cell.length_b   1.000
_cell.length_c   1.000
_cell.angle_alpha   90.00
_cell.angle_beta   90.00
_cell.angle_gamma   90.00
#
_symmetry.space_group_name_H-M   'P 1'
#
loop_
_entity.id
_entity.type
_entity.pdbx_description
1 polymer ?
#
loop_
_entity_poly.entity_id
_entity_poly.type
_entity_poly.pdbx_seq_one_letter_code
_entity_poly.pdbx_strand_id
1 'polypeptide(L)'
;MFRSRHSASMDKNHNTNNHNLSEKSSSFSSREDPKQESPDHPSSTDIDRKSTDTHQETIREDNELLENDMIQNDSSAEDVDTSLVKLSEEVDQFLEDVAAKNLPSEVPSCLEKFAKLVQVEIVKCVSGETQSKLINDSSDEVETSIFDSVERIYKLTNAFECCQVYGVTRRTAIEERLKKLGFEKFSIEDVQKMNWESLEGEIVTWIKVIKQGVNTYLPGERKLCEQVFSEKLLVSGNMFNNLTRNIILQLLNFAEAVAMTKRSAEKLFKFLDMYETLRDLIPTTDEFLAEDSTHDTKGETQSARRRLGEAAVGIFCDLENSIKSDVAKTPVPGGAVHP
;
A
#
# COMPACT_ATOMS: atom_id res chain seq x y z
N MET A 1 -22.29 -48.86 -36.11
CA MET A 1 -23.10 -49.98 -35.58
C MET A 1 -23.05 -49.91 -34.06
N PHE A 2 -24.07 -49.30 -33.44
CA PHE A 2 -25.08 -49.95 -32.55
C PHE A 2 -24.44 -50.58 -31.29
N ARG A 3 -24.81 -50.27 -30.04
CA ARG A 3 -26.09 -49.80 -29.43
C ARG A 3 -25.74 -49.47 -27.95
N SER A 4 -25.94 -48.25 -27.45
CA SER A 4 -27.13 -47.74 -26.76
C SER A 4 -27.83 -48.71 -25.79
N ARG A 5 -27.85 -48.36 -24.50
CA ARG A 5 -29.00 -48.61 -23.61
C ARG A 5 -29.34 -47.37 -22.80
N HIS A 6 -30.63 -47.09 -22.86
CA HIS A 6 -31.43 -46.02 -22.28
C HIS A 6 -32.00 -46.43 -20.91
N SER A 7 -32.69 -45.45 -20.30
CA SER A 7 -33.80 -45.51 -19.31
C SER A 7 -33.39 -45.55 -17.83
N ALA A 8 -34.04 -44.85 -16.89
CA ALA A 8 -35.17 -43.90 -16.88
C ALA A 8 -35.02 -43.05 -15.58
N SER A 9 -35.21 -41.73 -15.58
CA SER A 9 -36.47 -41.01 -15.29
C SER A 9 -37.29 -41.56 -14.10
N MET A 10 -37.33 -40.79 -13.01
CA MET A 10 -38.53 -40.59 -12.23
C MET A 10 -38.50 -39.20 -11.58
N ASP A 11 -39.63 -38.53 -11.74
CA ASP A 11 -39.89 -37.10 -11.55
C ASP A 11 -40.77 -36.90 -10.31
N LYS A 12 -40.72 -35.68 -9.75
CA LYS A 12 -41.72 -35.02 -8.88
C LYS A 12 -41.84 -35.48 -7.42
N ASN A 13 -41.70 -34.55 -6.47
CA ASN A 13 -42.80 -33.63 -6.15
C ASN A 13 -42.42 -32.53 -5.15
N HIS A 14 -43.16 -31.42 -5.24
CA HIS A 14 -43.14 -30.23 -4.41
C HIS A 14 -43.23 -30.47 -2.91
N ASN A 15 -42.59 -29.61 -2.12
CA ASN A 15 -43.29 -29.02 -0.97
C ASN A 15 -42.84 -27.59 -0.69
N THR A 16 -43.77 -26.67 -0.93
CA THR A 16 -43.82 -25.31 -0.40
C THR A 16 -44.05 -25.36 1.10
N ASN A 17 -43.32 -24.57 1.90
CA ASN A 17 -43.90 -24.03 3.12
C ASN A 17 -43.24 -22.71 3.53
N ASN A 18 -44.00 -21.65 3.29
CA ASN A 18 -43.94 -20.38 4.00
C ASN A 18 -44.19 -20.63 5.48
N HIS A 19 -43.35 -20.08 6.36
CA HIS A 19 -43.78 -19.68 7.69
C HIS A 19 -43.51 -18.20 7.89
N ASN A 20 -44.59 -17.46 7.79
CA ASN A 20 -44.79 -16.11 8.28
C ASN A 20 -45.38 -16.25 9.71
N LEU A 21 -44.82 -15.54 10.69
CA LEU A 21 -45.31 -15.30 12.08
C LEU A 21 -44.17 -14.50 12.75
N SER A 22 -44.32 -13.33 13.38
CA SER A 22 -45.48 -12.64 13.94
C SER A 22 -45.12 -11.16 14.02
N GLU A 23 -46.00 -10.30 13.50
CA GLU A 23 -46.14 -8.93 13.99
C GLU A 23 -46.55 -9.00 15.47
N LYS A 24 -45.94 -8.15 16.30
CA LYS A 24 -46.58 -7.62 17.51
C LYS A 24 -46.27 -6.13 17.59
N SER A 25 -47.22 -5.38 17.06
CA SER A 25 -47.54 -4.02 17.44
C SER A 25 -48.05 -3.98 18.89
N SER A 26 -47.52 -3.07 19.70
CA SER A 26 -48.24 -2.52 20.84
C SER A 26 -47.98 -1.02 20.90
N SER A 27 -49.07 -0.29 20.72
CA SER A 27 -49.18 1.16 20.71
C SER A 27 -49.45 1.69 22.12
N PHE A 28 -49.16 3.00 22.31
CA PHE A 28 -49.77 3.94 23.27
C PHE A 28 -49.45 3.85 24.78
N SER A 29 -48.74 4.85 25.34
CA SER A 29 -49.39 6.05 25.94
C SER A 29 -48.39 6.97 26.68
N SER A 30 -48.34 8.22 26.18
CA SER A 30 -48.21 9.56 26.79
C SER A 30 -47.75 9.83 28.24
N ARG A 31 -47.08 11.00 28.34
CA ARG A 31 -46.85 11.96 29.47
C ARG A 31 -45.66 11.64 30.39
N GLU A 32 -44.77 12.56 30.77
CA GLU A 32 -44.85 14.03 30.92
C GLU A 32 -43.41 14.62 30.96
N ASP A 33 -43.25 15.87 30.49
CA ASP A 33 -42.02 16.69 30.58
C ASP A 33 -41.58 16.98 32.02
N PRO A 34 -40.31 17.38 32.23
CA PRO A 34 -40.12 18.74 32.73
C PRO A 34 -38.90 19.50 32.17
N LYS A 35 -39.22 20.75 31.78
CA LYS A 35 -38.49 22.01 32.02
C LYS A 35 -37.10 22.22 31.37
N GLN A 36 -37.14 23.07 30.35
CA GLN A 36 -36.06 23.97 29.92
C GLN A 36 -35.56 24.84 31.09
N GLU A 37 -34.25 24.79 31.33
CA GLU A 37 -33.46 25.89 31.87
C GLU A 37 -32.38 26.23 30.84
N SER A 38 -32.43 27.48 30.38
CA SER A 38 -31.46 28.12 29.49
C SER A 38 -30.23 28.59 30.26
N PRO A 39 -29.02 28.49 29.68
CA PRO A 39 -27.92 29.37 30.05
C PRO A 39 -27.51 30.29 28.89
N ASP A 40 -27.60 31.58 29.22
CA ASP A 40 -26.88 32.74 28.74
C ASP A 40 -25.79 32.58 27.67
N HIS A 41 -25.92 33.42 26.63
CA HIS A 41 -24.84 33.82 25.73
C HIS A 41 -23.75 34.61 26.48
N PRO A 42 -22.46 34.30 26.27
CA PRO A 42 -21.40 35.28 26.35
C PRO A 42 -21.03 35.78 24.95
N SER A 43 -20.86 37.10 24.87
CA SER A 43 -20.38 37.83 23.71
C SER A 43 -18.95 37.45 23.32
N SER A 44 -18.71 37.46 22.01
CA SER A 44 -17.42 37.61 21.33
C SER A 44 -16.39 38.45 22.10
N THR A 45 -15.26 37.84 22.45
CA THR A 45 -13.87 38.24 22.11
C THR A 45 -12.90 37.26 22.79
N ASP A 46 -11.76 36.99 22.17
CA ASP A 46 -10.56 36.30 22.71
C ASP A 46 -10.50 34.76 22.66
N ILE A 47 -10.54 34.15 21.46
CA ILE A 47 -9.83 32.89 21.19
C ILE A 47 -9.26 32.94 19.77
N ASP A 48 -8.17 33.67 19.58
CA ASP A 48 -7.24 33.44 18.47
C ASP A 48 -5.92 34.13 18.82
N ARG A 49 -4.92 33.34 19.20
CA ARG A 49 -3.50 33.76 19.27
C ARG A 49 -2.49 32.68 19.63
N LYS A 50 -2.89 31.42 19.85
CA LYS A 50 -1.93 30.37 20.27
C LYS A 50 -1.80 29.16 19.33
N SER A 51 -2.60 29.06 18.27
CA SER A 51 -2.51 27.95 17.30
C SER A 51 -1.86 28.36 15.97
N THR A 52 -1.70 29.66 15.70
CA THR A 52 -1.02 30.18 14.52
C THR A 52 0.49 30.35 14.71
N ASP A 53 0.95 30.54 15.95
CA ASP A 53 2.39 30.67 16.24
C ASP A 53 3.14 29.37 15.98
N THR A 54 2.61 28.23 16.42
CA THR A 54 3.33 26.94 16.27
C THR A 54 3.46 26.50 14.82
N HIS A 55 2.47 26.80 13.95
CA HIS A 55 2.55 26.47 12.53
C HIS A 55 3.46 27.44 11.76
N GLN A 56 3.53 28.72 12.18
CA GLN A 56 4.47 29.69 11.61
C GLN A 56 5.92 29.45 12.06
N GLU A 57 6.13 28.91 13.27
CA GLU A 57 7.45 28.54 13.78
C GLU A 57 7.99 27.29 13.07
N THR A 58 7.16 26.28 12.81
CA THR A 58 7.58 25.09 12.04
C THR A 58 7.88 25.42 10.57
N ILE A 59 7.09 26.30 9.94
CA ILE A 59 7.37 26.78 8.58
C ILE A 59 8.65 27.63 8.54
N ARG A 60 8.95 28.41 9.59
CA ARG A 60 10.21 29.16 9.70
C ARG A 60 11.42 28.25 9.88
N GLU A 61 11.33 27.25 10.74
CA GLU A 61 12.41 26.29 10.99
C GLU A 61 12.70 25.42 9.76
N ASP A 62 11.67 24.98 9.04
CA ASP A 62 11.83 24.23 7.78
C ASP A 62 12.43 25.10 6.66
N ASN A 63 12.10 26.40 6.63
CA ASN A 63 12.69 27.36 5.68
C ASN A 63 14.14 27.71 6.02
N GLU A 64 14.50 27.86 7.30
CA GLU A 64 15.89 28.09 7.74
C GLU A 64 16.78 26.86 7.52
N LEU A 65 16.23 25.64 7.59
CA LEU A 65 16.97 24.41 7.26
C LEU A 65 17.26 24.30 5.76
N LEU A 66 16.32 24.69 4.89
CA LEU A 66 16.51 24.71 3.44
C LEU A 66 17.52 25.79 2.99
N GLU A 67 17.50 26.94 3.65
CA GLU A 67 18.45 28.04 3.40
C GLU A 67 19.89 27.62 3.79
N ASN A 68 20.04 26.88 4.90
CA ASN A 68 21.35 26.41 5.38
C ASN A 68 21.93 25.24 4.57
N ASP A 69 21.10 24.34 4.02
CA ASP A 69 21.57 23.26 3.15
C ASP A 69 22.05 23.77 1.77
N MET A 70 21.61 24.96 1.35
CA MET A 70 21.97 25.55 0.05
C MET A 70 23.16 26.51 0.10
N ILE A 71 23.51 27.09 1.25
CA ILE A 71 24.69 27.96 1.41
C ILE A 71 26.03 27.19 1.26
N GLN A 72 26.02 25.85 1.25
CA GLN A 72 27.22 25.05 0.97
C GLN A 72 27.54 24.85 -0.52
N ASN A 73 26.65 25.25 -1.44
CA ASN A 73 26.94 25.28 -2.88
C ASN A 73 26.99 26.74 -3.36
N ASP A 74 28.19 27.25 -3.51
CA ASP A 74 28.54 28.56 -4.07
C ASP A 74 28.24 28.61 -5.59
N SER A 75 26.97 28.46 -5.98
CA SER A 75 26.52 28.66 -7.37
C SER A 75 25.93 30.06 -7.52
N SER A 76 26.52 30.86 -8.41
CA SER A 76 26.03 32.21 -8.73
C SER A 76 24.58 32.18 -9.24
N ALA A 77 23.87 33.31 -9.11
CA ALA A 77 22.47 33.45 -9.56
C ALA A 77 22.24 33.12 -11.05
N GLU A 78 23.29 33.19 -11.90
CA GLU A 78 23.23 32.81 -13.32
C GLU A 78 23.16 31.28 -13.53
N ASP A 79 23.65 30.48 -12.57
CA ASP A 79 23.69 29.01 -12.66
C ASP A 79 22.33 28.37 -12.29
N VAL A 80 21.58 29.03 -11.40
CA VAL A 80 20.23 28.60 -10.97
C VAL A 80 19.20 28.85 -12.09
N ASP A 81 19.27 30.01 -12.74
CA ASP A 81 18.32 30.41 -13.80
C ASP A 81 18.50 29.52 -15.05
N THR A 82 19.75 29.26 -15.44
CA THR A 82 20.09 28.30 -16.52
C THR A 82 19.62 26.88 -16.20
N SER A 83 19.63 26.48 -14.92
CA SER A 83 19.17 25.16 -14.48
C SER A 83 17.63 25.07 -14.48
N LEU A 84 16.93 26.13 -14.08
CA LEU A 84 15.46 26.19 -14.08
C LEU A 84 14.88 26.16 -15.50
N VAL A 85 15.52 26.84 -16.46
CA VAL A 85 15.10 26.84 -17.88
C VAL A 85 15.19 25.43 -18.47
N LYS A 86 16.32 24.74 -18.26
CA LYS A 86 16.48 23.35 -18.74
C LYS A 86 15.46 22.40 -18.12
N LEU A 87 15.22 22.53 -16.81
CA LEU A 87 14.22 21.72 -16.12
C LEU A 87 12.79 22.05 -16.58
N SER A 88 12.50 23.31 -16.92
CA SER A 88 11.21 23.71 -17.51
C SER A 88 10.98 23.02 -18.85
N GLU A 89 11.99 22.96 -19.72
CA GLU A 89 11.90 22.26 -21.01
C GLU A 89 11.67 20.75 -20.82
N GLU A 90 12.36 20.12 -19.86
CA GLU A 90 12.14 18.71 -19.51
C GLU A 90 10.72 18.48 -18.96
N VAL A 91 10.21 19.40 -18.15
CA VAL A 91 8.84 19.36 -17.61
C VAL A 91 7.80 19.53 -18.73
N ASP A 92 8.03 20.42 -19.68
CA ASP A 92 7.12 20.64 -20.81
C ASP A 92 7.07 19.40 -21.71
N GLN A 93 8.23 18.83 -22.05
CA GLN A 93 8.30 17.58 -22.80
C GLN A 93 7.57 16.45 -22.07
N PHE A 94 7.73 16.38 -20.75
CA PHE A 94 7.03 15.42 -19.92
C PHE A 94 5.52 15.65 -19.89
N LEU A 95 5.06 16.89 -19.76
CA LEU A 95 3.64 17.25 -19.78
C LEU A 95 3.00 16.92 -21.14
N GLU A 96 3.73 17.10 -22.24
CA GLU A 96 3.31 16.66 -23.56
C GLU A 96 3.19 15.13 -23.65
N ASP A 97 4.16 14.39 -23.10
CA ASP A 97 4.10 12.91 -23.06
C ASP A 97 2.91 12.41 -22.22
N VAL A 98 2.68 13.04 -21.06
CA VAL A 98 1.53 12.81 -20.19
C VAL A 98 0.22 13.06 -20.94
N ALA A 99 0.15 14.15 -21.73
CA ALA A 99 -1.01 14.50 -22.54
C ALA A 99 -1.20 13.54 -23.74
N ALA A 100 -0.10 13.03 -24.31
CA ALA A 100 -0.07 12.05 -25.39
C ALA A 100 -0.37 10.60 -24.94
N LYS A 101 -0.85 10.42 -23.70
CA LYS A 101 -1.22 9.14 -23.05
C LYS A 101 -0.04 8.25 -22.65
N ASN A 102 1.18 8.78 -22.69
CA ASN A 102 2.38 8.11 -22.21
C ASN A 102 2.73 8.67 -20.84
N LEU A 103 2.03 8.22 -19.79
CA LEU A 103 2.52 8.49 -18.43
C LEU A 103 3.65 7.49 -18.15
N PRO A 104 4.89 7.94 -17.95
CA PRO A 104 5.97 7.02 -17.63
C PRO A 104 5.70 6.31 -16.29
N SER A 105 6.30 5.12 -16.15
CA SER A 105 6.14 4.28 -14.96
C SER A 105 6.72 4.92 -13.69
N GLU A 106 7.53 5.96 -13.83
CA GLU A 106 8.17 6.68 -12.74
C GLU A 106 8.07 8.19 -12.97
N VAL A 107 7.84 8.92 -11.88
CA VAL A 107 7.89 10.39 -11.82
C VAL A 107 9.36 10.79 -12.09
N PRO A 108 9.68 11.55 -13.14
CA PRO A 108 11.05 11.91 -13.44
C PRO A 108 11.70 12.66 -12.27
N SER A 109 12.97 12.33 -11.99
CA SER A 109 13.73 12.99 -10.93
C SER A 109 13.90 14.50 -11.16
N CYS A 110 13.72 14.98 -12.39
CA CYS A 110 13.71 16.39 -12.72
C CYS A 110 12.53 17.14 -12.07
N LEU A 111 11.39 16.49 -11.82
CA LEU A 111 10.21 17.14 -11.23
C LEU A 111 10.44 17.55 -9.77
N GLU A 112 11.16 16.74 -8.99
CA GLU A 112 11.49 17.10 -7.61
C GLU A 112 12.49 18.26 -7.57
N LYS A 113 13.48 18.25 -8.47
CA LYS A 113 14.45 19.34 -8.60
C LYS A 113 13.77 20.63 -9.07
N PHE A 114 12.88 20.54 -10.05
CA PHE A 114 12.09 21.65 -10.55
C PHE A 114 11.23 22.25 -9.44
N ALA A 115 10.49 21.44 -8.69
CA ALA A 115 9.68 21.90 -7.57
C ALA A 115 10.51 22.64 -6.50
N LYS A 116 11.70 22.12 -6.16
CA LYS A 116 12.62 22.78 -5.21
C LYS A 116 13.12 24.12 -5.74
N LEU A 117 13.51 24.21 -7.01
CA LEU A 117 13.96 25.48 -7.62
C LEU A 117 12.84 26.51 -7.71
N VAL A 118 11.62 26.10 -8.07
CA VAL A 118 10.46 26.99 -8.10
C VAL A 118 10.11 27.47 -6.69
N GLN A 119 10.21 26.61 -5.67
CA GLN A 119 10.04 27.01 -4.28
C GLN A 119 11.06 28.08 -3.86
N VAL A 120 12.34 27.91 -4.24
CA VAL A 120 13.40 28.91 -3.99
C VAL A 120 13.08 30.23 -4.68
N GLU A 121 12.65 30.21 -5.94
CA GLU A 121 12.35 31.43 -6.69
C GLU A 121 11.11 32.16 -6.13
N ILE A 122 10.08 31.41 -5.68
CA ILE A 122 8.93 31.98 -4.97
C ILE A 122 9.38 32.64 -3.66
N VAL A 123 10.22 31.97 -2.86
CA VAL A 123 10.73 32.53 -1.59
C VAL A 123 11.52 33.81 -1.83
N LYS A 124 12.40 33.82 -2.85
CA LYS A 124 13.22 34.97 -3.25
C LYS A 124 12.38 36.16 -3.76
N CYS A 125 11.26 35.88 -4.42
CA CYS A 125 10.29 36.92 -4.79
C CYS A 125 9.52 37.47 -3.59
N VAL A 126 9.15 36.64 -2.63
CA VAL A 126 8.42 37.05 -1.42
C VAL A 126 9.32 37.74 -0.40
N SER A 127 10.61 37.38 -0.32
CA SER A 127 11.59 37.97 0.60
C SER A 127 12.07 39.36 0.17
N GLY A 128 11.76 39.78 -1.07
CA GLY A 128 12.17 41.09 -1.60
C GLY A 128 13.66 41.19 -1.92
N GLU A 129 14.43 40.10 -1.86
CA GLU A 129 15.86 40.10 -2.23
C GLU A 129 16.07 40.50 -3.69
N THR A 130 15.11 40.16 -4.56
CA THR A 130 15.03 40.55 -5.96
C THR A 130 14.81 42.06 -6.15
N GLN A 131 14.27 42.78 -5.14
CA GLN A 131 14.07 44.24 -5.22
C GLN A 131 15.34 45.06 -4.89
N SER A 132 16.41 44.44 -4.36
CA SER A 132 17.65 45.17 -4.05
C SER A 132 18.53 45.48 -5.27
N LYS A 133 18.21 44.89 -6.43
CA LYS A 133 18.82 45.19 -7.73
C LYS A 133 17.73 45.11 -8.80
N LEU A 134 17.03 46.21 -9.09
CA LEU A 134 16.49 46.58 -10.42
C LEU A 134 15.43 47.68 -10.25
N ILE A 135 15.86 48.93 -10.38
CA ILE A 135 14.97 50.07 -10.62
C ILE A 135 14.71 50.26 -12.13
N ASN A 136 15.36 49.50 -13.03
CA ASN A 136 15.23 49.72 -14.47
C ASN A 136 15.13 48.39 -15.25
N ASP A 137 13.99 48.20 -15.94
CA ASP A 137 13.79 47.46 -17.20
C ASP A 137 13.64 45.92 -17.28
N SER A 138 13.37 45.17 -16.21
CA SER A 138 13.08 43.71 -16.36
C SER A 138 12.14 43.06 -15.33
N SER A 139 11.30 43.84 -14.65
CA SER A 139 10.37 43.30 -13.63
C SER A 139 9.31 42.36 -14.21
N ASP A 140 8.85 42.61 -15.45
CA ASP A 140 7.78 41.83 -16.08
C ASP A 140 8.25 40.43 -16.55
N GLU A 141 9.50 40.27 -17.01
CA GLU A 141 10.01 38.97 -17.49
C GLU A 141 10.22 37.97 -16.35
N VAL A 142 10.68 38.43 -15.19
CA VAL A 142 10.88 37.57 -14.01
C VAL A 142 9.53 37.14 -13.41
N GLU A 143 8.56 38.06 -13.33
CA GLU A 143 7.19 37.72 -12.90
C GLU A 143 6.50 36.74 -13.85
N THR A 144 6.72 36.88 -15.16
CA THR A 144 6.20 35.96 -16.18
C THR A 144 6.82 34.57 -16.05
N SER A 145 8.15 34.48 -15.86
CA SER A 145 8.88 33.21 -15.69
C SER A 145 8.41 32.40 -14.48
N ILE A 146 8.16 33.08 -13.35
CA ILE A 146 7.63 32.43 -12.14
C ILE A 146 6.19 31.97 -12.35
N PHE A 147 5.36 32.79 -12.99
CA PHE A 147 3.99 32.40 -13.30
C PHE A 147 3.93 31.16 -14.20
N ASP A 148 4.77 31.11 -15.24
CA ASP A 148 4.88 29.95 -16.12
C ASP A 148 5.37 28.71 -15.38
N SER A 149 6.30 28.88 -14.43
CA SER A 149 6.79 27.79 -13.58
C SER A 149 5.71 27.25 -12.63
N VAL A 150 4.92 28.14 -12.04
CA VAL A 150 3.76 27.77 -11.21
C VAL A 150 2.66 27.12 -12.05
N GLU A 151 2.42 27.59 -13.27
CA GLU A 151 1.47 26.97 -14.20
C GLU A 151 1.89 25.54 -14.56
N ARG A 152 3.18 25.30 -14.78
CA ARG A 152 3.73 23.95 -14.98
C ARG A 152 3.47 23.05 -13.77
N ILE A 153 3.71 23.54 -12.56
CA ILE A 153 3.37 22.81 -11.31
C ILE A 153 1.88 22.49 -11.27
N TYR A 154 1.00 23.45 -11.57
CA TYR A 154 -0.44 23.23 -11.60
C TYR A 154 -0.85 22.15 -12.61
N LYS A 155 -0.31 22.20 -13.84
CA LYS A 155 -0.56 21.18 -14.88
C LYS A 155 -0.09 19.80 -14.44
N LEU A 156 1.08 19.70 -13.82
CA LEU A 156 1.60 18.46 -13.25
C LEU A 156 0.68 17.95 -12.14
N THR A 157 0.34 18.77 -11.15
CA THR A 157 -0.53 18.39 -10.04
C THR A 157 -1.87 17.87 -10.55
N ASN A 158 -2.52 18.59 -11.46
CA ASN A 158 -3.79 18.18 -12.05
C ASN A 158 -3.67 16.87 -12.85
N ALA A 159 -2.53 16.63 -13.50
CA ALA A 159 -2.28 15.39 -14.23
C ALA A 159 -2.18 14.15 -13.32
N PHE A 160 -1.67 14.32 -12.08
CA PHE A 160 -1.46 13.21 -11.13
C PHE A 160 -2.49 13.13 -10.00
N GLU A 161 -3.30 14.16 -9.76
CA GLU A 161 -4.24 14.22 -8.63
C GLU A 161 -5.19 13.03 -8.62
N CYS A 162 -5.76 12.67 -9.77
CA CYS A 162 -6.63 11.50 -9.90
C CYS A 162 -5.91 10.20 -9.51
N CYS A 163 -4.67 10.01 -9.95
CA CYS A 163 -3.85 8.84 -9.62
C CYS A 163 -3.55 8.78 -8.12
N GLN A 164 -3.22 9.92 -7.50
CA GLN A 164 -2.94 10.00 -6.07
C GLN A 164 -4.19 9.66 -5.24
N VAL A 165 -5.32 10.31 -5.52
CA VAL A 165 -6.59 10.07 -4.83
C VAL A 165 -7.04 8.63 -5.02
N TYR A 166 -6.95 8.09 -6.24
CA TYR A 166 -7.25 6.69 -6.52
C TYR A 166 -6.34 5.77 -5.70
N GLY A 167 -5.02 5.96 -5.77
CA GLY A 167 -4.03 5.13 -5.08
C GLY A 167 -4.24 5.08 -3.57
N VAL A 168 -4.44 6.23 -2.93
CA VAL A 168 -4.72 6.31 -1.48
C VAL A 168 -6.04 5.62 -1.15
N THR A 169 -7.12 5.96 -1.86
CA THR A 169 -8.46 5.41 -1.60
C THR A 169 -8.49 3.90 -1.76
N ARG A 170 -7.88 3.38 -2.84
CA ARG A 170 -7.82 1.94 -3.10
C ARG A 170 -6.95 1.21 -2.09
N ARG A 171 -5.81 1.78 -1.70
CA ARG A 171 -4.94 1.20 -0.66
C ARG A 171 -5.71 1.05 0.65
N THR A 172 -6.36 2.09 1.14
CA THR A 172 -7.18 2.04 2.37
C THR A 172 -8.30 1.01 2.26
N ALA A 173 -9.03 0.98 1.14
CA ALA A 173 -10.10 0.01 0.93
C ALA A 173 -9.61 -1.45 0.92
N ILE A 174 -8.42 -1.71 0.37
CA ILE A 174 -7.81 -3.04 0.39
C ILE A 174 -7.35 -3.39 1.81
N GLU A 175 -6.69 -2.47 2.53
CA GLU A 175 -6.28 -2.71 3.92
C GLU A 175 -7.46 -3.03 4.83
N GLU A 176 -8.59 -2.34 4.68
CA GLU A 176 -9.83 -2.66 5.40
C GLU A 176 -10.37 -4.05 5.06
N ARG A 177 -10.28 -4.47 3.79
CA ARG A 177 -10.68 -5.82 3.38
C ARG A 177 -9.76 -6.88 3.97
N LEU A 178 -8.45 -6.65 3.95
CA LEU A 178 -7.47 -7.56 4.56
C LEU A 178 -7.76 -7.72 6.06
N LYS A 179 -8.02 -6.62 6.78
CA LYS A 179 -8.44 -6.65 8.19
C LYS A 179 -9.72 -7.47 8.40
N LYS A 180 -10.73 -7.31 7.53
CA LYS A 180 -11.98 -8.09 7.60
C LYS A 180 -11.77 -9.59 7.35
N LEU A 181 -10.70 -9.97 6.66
CA LEU A 181 -10.30 -11.36 6.50
C LEU A 181 -9.49 -11.92 7.68
N GLY A 182 -9.18 -11.07 8.66
CA GLY A 182 -8.36 -11.39 9.82
C GLY A 182 -6.87 -11.16 9.61
N PHE A 183 -6.44 -10.55 8.49
CA PHE A 183 -5.02 -10.24 8.31
C PHE A 183 -4.61 -9.06 9.18
N GLU A 184 -3.68 -9.30 10.10
CA GLU A 184 -3.05 -8.29 10.92
C GLU A 184 -1.61 -8.03 10.45
N LYS A 185 -1.14 -6.79 10.64
CA LYS A 185 0.25 -6.42 10.36
C LYS A 185 1.08 -6.70 11.60
N PHE A 186 2.00 -7.65 11.50
CA PHE A 186 2.94 -7.98 12.57
C PHE A 186 4.34 -7.47 12.22
N SER A 187 5.06 -6.95 13.22
CA SER A 187 6.51 -6.74 13.08
C SER A 187 7.24 -8.09 13.09
N ILE A 188 8.50 -8.08 12.64
CA ILE A 188 9.35 -9.28 12.71
C ILE A 188 9.49 -9.74 14.17
N GLU A 189 9.69 -8.80 15.11
CA GLU A 189 9.79 -9.12 16.53
C GLU A 189 8.49 -9.74 17.09
N ASP A 190 7.31 -9.24 16.68
CA ASP A 190 6.03 -9.77 17.15
C ASP A 190 5.85 -11.23 16.73
N VAL A 191 6.11 -11.53 15.46
CA VAL A 191 6.02 -12.90 14.92
C VAL A 191 7.00 -13.83 15.63
N GLN A 192 8.22 -13.37 15.91
CA GLN A 192 9.23 -14.19 16.59
C GLN A 192 8.91 -14.49 18.05
N LYS A 193 8.21 -13.57 18.74
CA LYS A 193 7.81 -13.73 20.15
C LYS A 193 6.46 -14.42 20.32
N MET A 194 5.67 -14.53 19.26
CA MET A 194 4.36 -15.16 19.26
C MET A 194 4.45 -16.65 19.64
N ASN A 195 3.54 -17.12 20.50
CA ASN A 195 3.41 -18.56 20.79
C ASN A 195 2.96 -19.32 19.53
N TRP A 196 3.23 -20.62 19.50
CA TRP A 196 3.01 -21.41 18.30
C TRP A 196 1.53 -21.52 17.93
N GLU A 197 0.64 -21.72 18.91
CA GLU A 197 -0.79 -21.89 18.67
C GLU A 197 -1.41 -20.65 18.00
N SER A 198 -1.00 -19.46 18.43
CA SER A 198 -1.44 -18.20 17.82
C SER A 198 -0.83 -18.01 16.44
N LEU A 199 0.48 -18.28 16.30
CA LEU A 199 1.18 -18.14 15.03
C LEU A 199 0.64 -19.09 13.96
N GLU A 200 0.29 -20.32 14.34
CA GLU A 200 -0.35 -21.28 13.45
C GLU A 200 -1.69 -20.75 12.92
N GLY A 201 -2.49 -20.12 13.79
CA GLY A 201 -3.72 -19.45 13.40
C GLY A 201 -3.48 -18.33 12.38
N GLU A 202 -2.48 -17.48 12.62
CA GLU A 202 -2.10 -16.40 11.72
C GLU A 202 -1.58 -16.91 10.37
N ILE A 203 -0.82 -18.01 10.36
CA ILE A 203 -0.38 -18.66 9.12
C ILE A 203 -1.58 -19.16 8.30
N VAL A 204 -2.56 -19.79 8.95
CA VAL A 204 -3.78 -20.26 8.27
C VAL A 204 -4.56 -19.08 7.68
N THR A 205 -4.70 -17.99 8.42
CA THR A 205 -5.33 -16.76 7.95
C THR A 205 -4.56 -16.15 6.77
N TRP A 206 -3.23 -16.08 6.86
CA TRP A 206 -2.37 -15.59 5.79
C TRP A 206 -2.53 -16.40 4.50
N ILE A 207 -2.56 -17.74 4.58
CA ILE A 207 -2.77 -18.62 3.41
C ILE A 207 -4.12 -18.30 2.75
N LYS A 208 -5.18 -18.16 3.55
CA LYS A 208 -6.52 -17.80 3.06
C LYS A 208 -6.50 -16.44 2.37
N VAL A 209 -5.85 -15.45 2.97
CA VAL A 209 -5.76 -14.08 2.46
C VAL A 209 -5.00 -14.04 1.14
N ILE A 210 -3.86 -14.71 1.01
CA ILE A 210 -3.13 -14.80 -0.27
C ILE A 210 -4.03 -15.44 -1.34
N LYS A 211 -4.60 -16.61 -1.05
CA LYS A 211 -5.43 -17.33 -2.02
C LYS A 211 -6.61 -16.47 -2.49
N GLN A 212 -7.26 -15.74 -1.59
CA GLN A 212 -8.36 -14.85 -1.96
C GLN A 212 -7.90 -13.59 -2.68
N GLY A 213 -6.77 -13.01 -2.27
CA GLY A 213 -6.15 -11.87 -2.91
C GLY A 213 -5.91 -12.14 -4.39
N VAL A 214 -5.24 -13.26 -4.67
CA VAL A 214 -4.79 -13.64 -6.00
C VAL A 214 -5.93 -14.08 -6.91
N ASN A 215 -6.86 -14.88 -6.39
CA ASN A 215 -7.94 -15.45 -7.19
C ASN A 215 -9.18 -14.55 -7.31
N THR A 216 -9.30 -13.50 -6.51
CA THR A 216 -10.51 -12.67 -6.46
C THR A 216 -10.20 -11.17 -6.48
N TYR A 217 -9.32 -10.70 -5.60
CA TYR A 217 -9.14 -9.25 -5.42
C TYR A 217 -8.28 -8.62 -6.50
N LEU A 218 -7.12 -9.20 -6.83
CA LEU A 218 -6.23 -8.66 -7.86
C LEU A 218 -6.92 -8.64 -9.24
N PRO A 219 -7.63 -9.69 -9.70
CA PRO A 219 -8.40 -9.62 -10.94
C PRO A 219 -9.49 -8.54 -10.92
N GLY A 220 -10.16 -8.35 -9.78
CA GLY A 220 -11.17 -7.31 -9.61
C GLY A 220 -10.55 -5.90 -9.62
N GLU A 221 -9.40 -5.73 -8.98
CA GLU A 221 -8.67 -4.45 -8.95
C GLU A 221 -8.14 -4.08 -10.33
N ARG A 222 -7.62 -5.05 -11.09
CA ARG A 222 -7.18 -4.84 -12.48
C ARG A 222 -8.32 -4.28 -13.33
N LYS A 223 -9.49 -4.93 -13.29
CA LYS A 223 -10.68 -4.46 -14.01
C LYS A 223 -11.13 -3.07 -13.57
N LEU A 224 -11.05 -2.78 -12.27
CA LEU A 224 -11.42 -1.46 -11.76
C LEU A 224 -10.45 -0.37 -12.24
N CYS A 225 -9.13 -0.62 -12.20
CA CYS A 225 -8.13 0.27 -12.77
C CYS A 225 -8.40 0.54 -14.25
N GLU A 226 -8.67 -0.52 -15.02
CA GLU A 226 -8.98 -0.42 -16.46
C GLU A 226 -10.25 0.39 -16.74
N GLN A 227 -11.25 0.32 -15.85
CA GLN A 227 -12.47 1.11 -15.98
C GLN A 227 -12.25 2.58 -15.63
N VAL A 228 -11.55 2.87 -14.53
CA VAL A 228 -11.29 4.24 -14.06
C VAL A 228 -10.35 4.97 -15.01
N PHE A 229 -9.34 4.29 -15.54
CA PHE A 229 -8.33 4.84 -16.45
C PHE A 229 -8.49 4.31 -17.89
N SER A 230 -9.72 4.11 -18.34
CA SER A 230 -10.04 3.49 -19.65
C SER A 230 -9.40 4.20 -20.85
N GLU A 231 -9.15 5.49 -20.76
CA GLU A 231 -8.50 6.29 -21.82
C GLU A 231 -6.97 6.28 -21.73
N LYS A 232 -6.40 5.76 -20.63
CA LYS A 232 -4.99 5.82 -20.24
C LYS A 232 -4.50 4.45 -19.75
N LEU A 233 -4.35 3.48 -20.66
CA LEU A 233 -4.01 2.09 -20.32
C LEU A 233 -2.66 1.93 -19.58
N LEU A 234 -1.66 2.75 -19.90
CA LEU A 234 -0.37 2.73 -19.19
C LEU A 234 -0.55 3.17 -17.72
N VAL A 235 -1.36 4.22 -17.48
CA VAL A 235 -1.70 4.67 -16.13
C VAL A 235 -2.45 3.59 -15.36
N SER A 236 -3.43 2.95 -16.01
CA SER A 236 -4.16 1.81 -15.44
C SER A 236 -3.21 0.71 -14.96
N GLY A 237 -2.29 0.28 -15.84
CA GLY A 237 -1.30 -0.76 -15.54
C GLY A 237 -0.39 -0.35 -14.40
N ASN A 238 0.14 0.86 -14.41
CA ASN A 238 1.03 1.37 -13.35
C ASN A 238 0.31 1.46 -11.99
N MET A 239 -0.94 1.95 -11.96
CA MET A 239 -1.72 2.02 -10.73
C MET A 239 -2.01 0.62 -10.16
N PHE A 240 -2.39 -0.31 -11.02
CA PHE A 240 -2.61 -1.71 -10.64
C PHE A 240 -1.32 -2.36 -10.11
N ASN A 241 -0.20 -2.22 -10.82
CA ASN A 241 1.09 -2.80 -10.43
C ASN A 241 1.56 -2.24 -9.09
N ASN A 242 1.49 -0.93 -8.89
CA ASN A 242 1.88 -0.29 -7.63
C ASN A 242 1.01 -0.75 -6.45
N LEU A 243 -0.31 -0.86 -6.63
CA LEU A 243 -1.20 -1.37 -5.58
C LEU A 243 -0.89 -2.84 -5.26
N THR A 244 -0.78 -3.67 -6.29
CA THR A 244 -0.51 -5.11 -6.17
C THR A 244 0.82 -5.37 -5.47
N ARG A 245 1.88 -4.67 -5.88
CA ARG A 245 3.21 -4.75 -5.26
C ARG A 245 3.15 -4.46 -3.77
N ASN A 246 2.51 -3.36 -3.37
CA ASN A 246 2.41 -2.97 -1.95
C ASN A 246 1.70 -4.04 -1.10
N ILE A 247 0.73 -4.77 -1.67
CA ILE A 247 0.01 -5.83 -0.98
C ILE A 247 0.87 -7.09 -0.88
N ILE A 248 1.48 -7.51 -2.00
CA ILE A 248 2.34 -8.68 -2.04
C ILE A 248 3.50 -8.52 -1.06
N LEU A 249 4.19 -7.37 -1.08
CA LEU A 249 5.29 -7.07 -0.14
C LEU A 249 4.88 -7.22 1.32
N GLN A 250 3.72 -6.68 1.71
CA GLN A 250 3.23 -6.81 3.09
C GLN A 250 2.98 -8.27 3.47
N LEU A 251 2.45 -9.08 2.55
CA LEU A 251 2.23 -10.51 2.77
C LEU A 251 3.56 -11.28 2.82
N LEU A 252 4.54 -10.93 1.98
CA LEU A 252 5.86 -11.55 1.97
C LEU A 252 6.64 -11.24 3.26
N ASN A 253 6.56 -10.02 3.79
CA ASN A 253 7.20 -9.67 5.06
C ASN A 253 6.77 -10.58 6.21
N PHE A 254 5.48 -10.94 6.28
CA PHE A 254 5.00 -11.92 7.26
C PHE A 254 5.62 -13.31 7.03
N ALA A 255 5.66 -13.78 5.78
CA ALA A 255 6.27 -15.07 5.44
C ALA A 255 7.77 -15.13 5.78
N GLU A 256 8.49 -14.04 5.52
CA GLU A 256 9.90 -13.92 5.90
C GLU A 256 10.08 -13.94 7.42
N ALA A 257 9.24 -13.21 8.16
CA ALA A 257 9.26 -13.23 9.62
C ALA A 257 9.00 -14.63 10.19
N VAL A 258 8.03 -15.37 9.63
CA VAL A 258 7.75 -16.77 10.01
C VAL A 258 8.97 -17.65 9.75
N ALA A 259 9.61 -17.51 8.58
CA ALA A 259 10.79 -18.29 8.21
C ALA A 259 11.98 -18.09 9.17
N MET A 260 12.03 -16.96 9.88
CA MET A 260 13.05 -16.65 10.89
C MET A 260 12.73 -17.17 12.30
N THR A 261 11.53 -17.72 12.52
CA THR A 261 11.16 -18.24 13.85
C THR A 261 11.97 -19.48 14.22
N LYS A 262 12.07 -19.77 15.54
CA LYS A 262 12.74 -20.97 16.03
C LYS A 262 12.11 -22.22 15.41
N ARG A 263 12.96 -23.06 14.80
CA ARG A 263 12.58 -24.32 14.17
C ARG A 263 12.17 -25.36 15.23
N SER A 264 11.12 -26.11 14.92
CA SER A 264 10.69 -27.31 15.65
C SER A 264 9.88 -28.21 14.72
N ALA A 265 9.87 -29.52 14.99
CA ALA A 265 9.20 -30.51 14.14
C ALA A 265 7.68 -30.24 13.99
N GLU A 266 7.03 -29.73 15.02
CA GLU A 266 5.60 -29.38 15.01
C GLU A 266 5.24 -28.32 13.96
N LYS A 267 6.19 -27.46 13.58
CA LYS A 267 5.96 -26.35 12.63
C LYS A 267 6.08 -26.76 11.17
N LEU A 268 6.67 -27.92 10.90
CA LEU A 268 7.07 -28.35 9.57
C LEU A 268 5.94 -28.25 8.55
N PHE A 269 4.77 -28.79 8.88
CA PHE A 269 3.63 -28.81 7.96
C PHE A 269 3.16 -27.41 7.58
N LYS A 270 3.15 -26.47 8.52
CA LYS A 270 2.75 -25.08 8.25
C LYS A 270 3.77 -24.34 7.40
N PHE A 271 5.06 -24.60 7.60
CA PHE A 271 6.11 -24.06 6.73
C PHE A 271 5.95 -24.57 5.29
N LEU A 272 5.61 -25.85 5.13
CA LEU A 272 5.32 -26.44 3.82
C LEU A 272 4.04 -25.85 3.20
N ASP A 273 2.95 -25.70 3.98
CA ASP A 273 1.71 -25.06 3.51
C ASP A 273 1.99 -23.64 2.95
N MET A 274 2.82 -22.85 3.63
CA MET A 274 3.24 -21.52 3.16
C MET A 274 4.14 -21.59 1.93
N TYR A 275 5.11 -22.51 1.90
CA TYR A 275 5.98 -22.73 0.75
C TYR A 275 5.18 -23.06 -0.51
N GLU A 276 4.21 -23.96 -0.41
CA GLU A 276 3.33 -24.35 -1.51
C GLU A 276 2.45 -23.19 -1.96
N THR A 277 1.91 -22.42 -1.00
CA THR A 277 1.12 -21.23 -1.31
C THR A 277 1.94 -20.20 -2.10
N LEU A 278 3.21 -19.96 -1.75
CA LEU A 278 4.07 -19.07 -2.53
C LEU A 278 4.53 -19.69 -3.87
N ARG A 279 4.74 -21.01 -3.94
CA ARG A 279 5.01 -21.71 -5.20
C ARG A 279 3.88 -21.48 -6.20
N ASP A 280 2.64 -21.59 -5.74
CA ASP A 280 1.45 -21.46 -6.58
C ASP A 280 1.13 -19.98 -6.91
N LEU A 281 1.63 -19.04 -6.10
CA LEU A 281 1.55 -17.60 -6.36
C LEU A 281 2.44 -17.16 -7.52
N ILE A 282 3.67 -17.68 -7.63
CA ILE A 282 4.67 -17.20 -8.60
C ILE A 282 4.14 -17.13 -10.05
N PRO A 283 3.52 -18.19 -10.62
CA PRO A 283 3.01 -18.14 -12.00
C PRO A 283 1.91 -17.09 -12.17
N THR A 284 1.14 -16.84 -11.11
CA THR A 284 0.03 -15.90 -11.14
C THR A 284 0.54 -14.45 -11.08
N THR A 285 1.59 -14.19 -10.30
CA THR A 285 2.27 -12.89 -10.28
C THR A 285 2.87 -12.57 -11.65
N ASP A 286 3.40 -13.58 -12.36
CA ASP A 286 3.93 -13.43 -13.73
C ASP A 286 2.84 -13.05 -14.76
N GLU A 287 1.57 -13.45 -14.54
CA GLU A 287 0.45 -13.11 -15.43
C GLU A 287 -0.07 -11.67 -15.20
N PHE A 288 0.05 -11.18 -13.97
CA PHE A 288 -0.50 -9.90 -13.56
C PHE A 288 0.48 -8.74 -13.67
N LEU A 289 1.75 -8.96 -13.35
CA LEU A 289 2.78 -7.92 -13.39
C LEU A 289 3.45 -7.91 -14.76
N ALA A 290 3.45 -6.77 -15.42
CA ALA A 290 4.19 -6.59 -16.67
C ALA A 290 5.70 -6.80 -16.43
N GLU A 291 6.37 -7.41 -17.41
CA GLU A 291 7.80 -7.76 -17.36
C GLU A 291 8.73 -6.55 -17.13
N ASP A 292 8.22 -5.33 -17.39
CA ASP A 292 8.94 -4.05 -17.30
C ASP A 292 8.76 -3.30 -15.97
N SER A 293 8.17 -3.90 -14.92
CA SER A 293 8.08 -3.22 -13.63
C SER A 293 9.48 -3.06 -13.01
N THR A 294 9.85 -1.84 -12.64
CA THR A 294 11.19 -1.48 -12.10
C THR A 294 11.55 -2.17 -10.77
N HIS A 295 10.62 -2.94 -10.20
CA HIS A 295 10.79 -3.66 -8.95
C HIS A 295 10.58 -5.17 -9.11
N ASP A 296 11.55 -5.95 -8.61
CA ASP A 296 11.58 -7.41 -8.72
C ASP A 296 10.70 -8.11 -7.67
N THR A 297 9.39 -7.88 -7.71
CA THR A 297 8.43 -8.57 -6.82
C THR A 297 8.42 -10.09 -7.01
N LYS A 298 8.81 -10.55 -8.20
CA LYS A 298 9.05 -11.96 -8.48
C LYS A 298 10.22 -12.50 -7.66
N GLY A 299 11.36 -11.82 -7.67
CA GLY A 299 12.54 -12.14 -6.88
C GLY A 299 12.24 -12.11 -5.38
N GLU A 300 11.50 -11.10 -4.91
CA GLU A 300 11.03 -11.03 -3.51
C GLU A 300 10.20 -12.27 -3.14
N THR A 301 9.23 -12.65 -3.99
CA THR A 301 8.38 -13.84 -3.79
C THR A 301 9.20 -15.13 -3.78
N GLN A 302 10.13 -15.26 -4.72
CA GLN A 302 11.04 -16.42 -4.79
C GLN A 302 11.94 -16.51 -3.57
N SER A 303 12.43 -15.37 -3.08
CA SER A 303 13.30 -15.28 -1.92
C SER A 303 12.58 -15.70 -0.64
N ALA A 304 11.37 -15.20 -0.39
CA ALA A 304 10.52 -15.63 0.73
C ALA A 304 10.22 -17.13 0.68
N ARG A 305 9.83 -17.65 -0.50
CA ARG A 305 9.60 -19.09 -0.73
C ARG A 305 10.85 -19.92 -0.43
N ARG A 306 12.01 -19.47 -0.90
CA ARG A 306 13.28 -20.15 -0.67
C ARG A 306 13.60 -20.23 0.82
N ARG A 307 13.44 -19.14 1.58
CA ARG A 307 13.70 -19.12 3.04
C ARG A 307 12.79 -20.08 3.79
N LEU A 308 11.50 -20.15 3.44
CA LEU A 308 10.59 -21.15 4.01
C LEU A 308 11.05 -22.59 3.72
N GLY A 309 11.51 -22.85 2.49
CA GLY A 309 12.05 -24.15 2.10
C GLY A 309 13.34 -24.52 2.86
N GLU A 310 14.27 -23.57 3.00
CA GLU A 310 15.51 -23.75 3.77
C GLU A 310 15.21 -24.01 5.25
N ALA A 311 14.22 -23.32 5.82
CA ALA A 311 13.78 -23.57 7.19
C ALA A 311 13.15 -24.96 7.35
N ALA A 312 12.34 -25.42 6.39
CA ALA A 312 11.78 -26.78 6.38
C ALA A 312 12.88 -27.86 6.30
N VAL A 313 13.87 -27.68 5.42
CA VAL A 313 15.06 -28.57 5.36
C VAL A 313 15.80 -28.57 6.69
N GLY A 314 15.98 -27.40 7.30
CA GLY A 314 16.58 -27.28 8.64
C GLY A 314 15.83 -28.08 9.71
N ILE A 315 14.49 -28.00 9.71
CA ILE A 315 13.64 -28.78 10.64
C ILE A 315 13.85 -30.30 10.44
N PHE A 316 13.94 -30.78 9.20
CA PHE A 316 14.23 -32.19 8.93
C PHE A 316 15.59 -32.63 9.47
N CYS A 317 16.64 -31.82 9.27
CA CYS A 317 17.97 -32.10 9.82
C CYS A 317 17.95 -32.14 11.35
N ASP A 318 17.26 -31.18 11.99
CA ASP A 318 17.14 -31.11 13.45
C ASP A 318 16.38 -32.34 14.00
N LEU A 319 15.32 -32.76 13.30
CA LEU A 319 14.55 -33.97 13.64
C LEU A 319 15.40 -35.24 13.51
N GLU A 320 16.14 -35.39 12.40
CA GLU A 320 17.05 -36.53 12.19
C GLU A 320 18.10 -36.61 13.30
N ASN A 321 18.71 -35.48 13.66
CA ASN A 321 19.69 -35.40 14.73
C ASN A 321 19.06 -35.70 16.11
N SER A 322 17.83 -35.23 16.35
CA SER A 322 17.08 -35.53 17.58
C SER A 322 16.83 -37.02 17.72
N ILE A 323 16.41 -37.71 16.65
CA ILE A 323 16.19 -39.16 16.67
C ILE A 323 17.49 -39.93 16.87
N LYS A 324 18.58 -39.55 16.17
CA LYS A 324 19.89 -40.21 16.33
C LYS A 324 20.47 -40.07 17.74
N SER A 325 20.20 -38.95 18.40
CA SER A 325 20.68 -38.67 19.76
C SER A 325 19.74 -39.18 20.85
N ASP A 326 18.55 -39.67 20.48
CA ASP A 326 17.60 -40.28 21.41
C ASP A 326 18.06 -41.69 21.81
N VAL A 327 19.01 -41.73 22.75
CA VAL A 327 19.45 -42.96 23.37
C VAL A 327 18.39 -43.38 24.38
N ALA A 328 17.61 -44.42 24.06
CA ALA A 328 16.69 -45.05 25.00
C ALA A 328 17.46 -45.54 26.24
N LYS A 329 17.45 -44.74 27.32
CA LYS A 329 18.20 -45.03 28.56
C LYS A 329 17.63 -46.22 29.32
N THR A 330 16.38 -46.60 29.06
CA THR A 330 15.71 -47.73 29.68
C THR A 330 15.09 -48.60 28.60
N PRO A 331 15.51 -49.88 28.45
CA PRO A 331 14.85 -50.81 27.54
C PRO A 331 13.40 -50.99 27.96
N VAL A 332 12.48 -50.97 27.00
CA VAL A 332 11.05 -51.13 27.27
C VAL A 332 10.81 -52.54 27.83
N PRO A 333 10.22 -52.68 29.04
CA PRO A 333 9.96 -53.98 29.63
C PRO A 333 9.18 -54.89 28.67
N GLY A 334 9.69 -56.09 28.42
CA GLY A 334 9.06 -57.07 27.51
C GLY A 334 9.27 -56.82 26.02
N GLY A 335 10.13 -55.87 25.62
CA GLY A 335 10.44 -55.63 24.20
C GLY A 335 9.31 -54.95 23.42
N ALA A 336 8.43 -54.22 24.10
CA ALA A 336 7.40 -53.42 23.45
C ALA A 336 7.99 -52.24 22.66
N VAL A 337 7.20 -51.71 21.73
CA VAL A 337 7.59 -50.58 20.86
C VAL A 337 7.84 -49.33 21.70
N HIS A 338 8.97 -48.65 21.45
CA HIS A 338 9.28 -47.37 22.09
C HIS A 338 8.41 -46.25 21.49
N PRO A 339 7.79 -45.38 22.32
CA PRO A 339 7.01 -44.24 21.87
C PRO A 339 7.75 -43.28 20.94
#